data_AF-A0A346AC71-F1
#
_entry.id   AF-A0A346AC71-F1
#
_cell.length_a   1.000
_cell.length_b   1.000
_cell.length_c   1.000
_cell.angle_alpha   90.00
_cell.angle_beta   90.00
_cell.angle_gamma   90.00
#
_symmetry.space_group_name_H-M   'P 1'
#
loop_
_entity.id
_entity.type
_entity.pdbx_description
1 polymer ?
#
loop_
_entity_poly.entity_id
_entity_poly.type
_entity_poly.pdbx_seq_one_letter_code
_entity_poly.pdbx_strand_id
1 'polypeptide(L)'
;MSCERSVVVAGKNNIAVNVVEHIRENYPGVSIQAVVNSTDKGIDGFQRSFKKYCQLNDINIIELSDAYEIDDLVFLSLEFDKIIKPYLFKSEHLYNIHFSKLPAYKGMYTSAWPIINGEAETGVTLHRIDSGIDTGDIISQLAFELSEDETAASLYQKYISFGTDLVISNLDSLFNNEVVYVRQQAKGASYYSKKSIEYSNISIDLNKTAVEIKNAINAFTFRAYQLPMVFGYHVCGCEILDASSTTKAGTVLEDTNKHMILSSVDFDVKLYKDTFFLLMKSCAKNDLESVKEYLNKFNVNEKNEKGWSPIIVAAYHGQLAIMEYLLSSGANINDINYNGTSVFMYAKDYAIKNKDDFFLKKIIELGANVSMTDFRDKNVFDYVIEKNNEDEIKWFNSIF
;
A
#
# COMPACT_ATOMS: atom_id res chain seq x y z
N MET A 1 -10.21 10.30 -40.25
CA MET A 1 -10.69 10.78 -38.93
C MET A 1 -9.99 9.91 -37.91
N SER A 2 -8.93 10.41 -37.26
CA SER A 2 -8.38 9.72 -36.09
C SER A 2 -9.45 9.81 -35.01
N CYS A 3 -10.10 8.70 -34.69
CA CYS A 3 -10.94 8.63 -33.51
C CYS A 3 -9.99 8.80 -32.31
N GLU A 4 -9.95 10.00 -31.74
CA GLU A 4 -9.27 10.24 -30.47
C GLU A 4 -10.01 9.41 -29.42
N ARG A 5 -9.40 8.28 -29.03
CA ARG A 5 -9.99 7.42 -27.99
C ARG A 5 -9.97 8.18 -26.67
N SER A 6 -11.06 8.09 -25.93
CA SER A 6 -11.19 8.71 -24.61
C SER A 6 -11.21 7.63 -23.53
N VAL A 7 -10.50 7.89 -22.44
CA VAL A 7 -10.52 7.05 -21.23
C VAL A 7 -10.90 7.90 -20.03
N VAL A 8 -11.81 7.37 -19.21
CA VAL A 8 -12.12 7.91 -17.89
C VAL A 8 -11.61 6.91 -16.87
N VAL A 9 -10.64 7.34 -16.06
CA VAL A 9 -10.17 6.57 -14.91
C VAL A 9 -10.91 7.06 -13.68
N ALA A 10 -11.72 6.19 -13.09
CA ALA A 10 -12.52 6.47 -11.90
C ALA A 10 -11.96 5.74 -10.69
N GLY A 11 -11.49 6.44 -9.66
CA GLY A 11 -10.81 5.75 -8.57
C GLY A 11 -10.00 6.59 -7.60
N LYS A 12 -9.02 5.93 -6.99
CA LYS A 12 -8.08 6.48 -6.00
C LYS A 12 -6.77 5.70 -5.96
N ASN A 13 -5.86 6.16 -5.10
CA ASN A 13 -4.66 5.45 -4.67
C ASN A 13 -3.63 5.21 -5.80
N ASN A 14 -2.55 4.49 -5.48
CA ASN A 14 -1.44 4.30 -6.41
C ASN A 14 -1.88 3.56 -7.68
N ILE A 15 -2.85 2.65 -7.62
CA ILE A 15 -3.34 1.95 -8.82
C ILE A 15 -3.91 2.93 -9.85
N ALA A 16 -4.74 3.91 -9.45
CA ALA A 16 -5.27 4.90 -10.37
C ALA A 16 -4.18 5.82 -10.91
N VAL A 17 -3.26 6.26 -10.05
CA VAL A 17 -2.16 7.13 -10.46
C VAL A 17 -1.22 6.43 -11.44
N ASN A 18 -0.73 5.24 -11.09
CA ASN A 18 0.25 4.50 -11.88
C ASN A 18 -0.32 4.06 -13.23
N VAL A 19 -1.60 3.66 -13.28
CA VAL A 19 -2.27 3.36 -14.56
C VAL A 19 -2.34 4.60 -15.45
N VAL A 20 -2.68 5.78 -14.89
CA VAL A 20 -2.71 7.02 -15.68
C VAL A 20 -1.31 7.44 -16.13
N GLU A 21 -0.29 7.33 -15.28
CA GLU A 21 1.11 7.56 -15.66
C GLU A 21 1.48 6.69 -16.86
N HIS A 22 1.19 5.39 -16.79
CA HIS A 22 1.44 4.45 -17.88
C HIS A 22 0.68 4.82 -19.17
N ILE A 23 -0.60 5.20 -19.08
CA ILE A 23 -1.39 5.61 -20.24
C ILE A 23 -0.78 6.85 -20.89
N ARG A 24 -0.40 7.86 -20.12
CA ARG A 24 0.20 9.10 -20.67
C ARG A 24 1.52 8.84 -21.38
N GLU A 25 2.34 7.96 -20.83
CA GLU A 25 3.66 7.63 -21.39
C GLU A 25 3.56 6.80 -22.67
N ASN A 26 2.64 5.83 -22.72
CA ASN A 26 2.62 4.81 -23.76
C ASN A 26 1.50 4.98 -24.80
N TYR A 27 0.48 5.80 -24.49
CA TYR A 27 -0.70 6.03 -25.34
C TYR A 27 -0.97 7.54 -25.54
N PRO A 28 -0.03 8.30 -26.14
CA PRO A 28 -0.13 9.77 -26.24
C PRO A 28 -1.31 10.29 -27.07
N GLY A 29 -1.99 9.43 -27.83
CA GLY A 29 -3.21 9.76 -28.59
C GLY A 29 -4.52 9.49 -27.85
N VAL A 30 -4.47 9.02 -26.59
CA VAL A 30 -5.64 8.76 -25.76
C VAL A 30 -5.90 9.98 -24.88
N SER A 31 -7.11 10.54 -24.96
CA SER A 31 -7.57 11.61 -24.08
C SER A 31 -7.93 11.02 -22.72
N ILE A 32 -7.40 11.61 -21.63
CA ILE A 32 -7.60 11.09 -20.26
C ILE A 32 -8.42 12.08 -19.44
N GLN A 33 -9.46 11.57 -18.80
CA GLN A 33 -10.23 12.28 -17.78
C GLN A 33 -10.31 11.44 -16.50
N ALA A 34 -10.60 12.09 -15.37
CA ALA A 34 -10.61 11.45 -14.08
C ALA A 34 -11.94 11.65 -13.33
N VAL A 35 -12.39 10.61 -12.63
CA VAL A 35 -13.44 10.73 -11.61
C VAL A 35 -12.85 10.29 -10.28
N VAL A 36 -12.72 11.20 -9.33
CA VAL A 36 -12.05 10.92 -8.05
C VAL A 36 -13.04 10.48 -6.97
N ASN A 37 -12.60 9.61 -6.08
CA ASN A 37 -13.42 9.21 -4.92
C ASN A 37 -13.77 10.41 -4.03
N SER A 38 -14.95 10.37 -3.41
CA SER A 38 -15.44 11.42 -2.52
C SER A 38 -14.57 11.64 -1.28
N THR A 39 -13.85 10.59 -0.86
CA THR A 39 -12.95 10.63 0.30
C THR A 39 -11.55 11.15 -0.03
N ASP A 40 -11.21 11.34 -1.32
CA ASP A 40 -9.91 11.86 -1.71
C ASP A 40 -9.82 13.37 -1.48
N LYS A 41 -9.06 13.75 -0.45
CA LYS A 41 -8.90 15.14 -0.01
C LYS A 41 -7.79 15.90 -0.74
N GLY A 42 -7.12 15.31 -1.73
CA GLY A 42 -5.98 15.96 -2.40
C GLY A 42 -4.69 15.91 -1.58
N ILE A 43 -4.57 14.97 -0.64
CA ILE A 43 -3.42 14.85 0.28
C ILE A 43 -2.89 13.43 0.19
N ASP A 44 -1.59 13.29 -0.09
CA ASP A 44 -0.93 11.99 -0.12
C ASP A 44 -0.81 11.41 1.29
N GLY A 45 -1.03 10.10 1.41
CA GLY A 45 -0.75 9.31 2.60
C GLY A 45 0.06 8.08 2.22
N PHE A 46 -0.22 6.95 2.85
CA PHE A 46 0.41 5.68 2.45
C PHE A 46 0.09 5.25 1.00
N GLN A 47 -0.89 5.91 0.37
CA GLN A 47 -1.15 5.91 -1.06
C GLN A 47 -1.19 7.36 -1.54
N ARG A 48 -0.79 7.57 -2.80
CA ARG A 48 -0.90 8.86 -3.49
C ARG A 48 -2.37 9.24 -3.66
N SER A 49 -2.66 10.52 -3.51
CA SER A 49 -3.95 11.09 -3.84
C SER A 49 -4.08 11.19 -5.36
N PHE A 50 -5.07 10.48 -5.92
CA PHE A 50 -5.33 10.54 -7.35
C PHE A 50 -5.84 11.92 -7.76
N LYS A 51 -6.61 12.57 -6.88
CA LYS A 51 -7.03 13.97 -7.04
C LYS A 51 -5.85 14.92 -7.14
N LYS A 52 -4.91 14.85 -6.19
CA LYS A 52 -3.71 15.69 -6.19
C LYS A 52 -2.88 15.46 -7.46
N TYR A 53 -2.69 14.19 -7.83
CA TYR A 53 -1.97 13.83 -9.05
C TYR A 53 -2.60 14.46 -10.29
N CYS A 54 -3.92 14.33 -10.45
CA CYS A 54 -4.65 14.91 -11.58
C CYS A 54 -4.49 16.42 -11.66
N GLN A 55 -4.58 17.12 -10.52
CA GLN A 55 -4.43 18.58 -10.44
C GLN A 55 -3.02 19.05 -10.79
N LEU A 56 -1.98 18.32 -10.36
CA LEU A 56 -0.59 18.65 -10.69
C LEU A 56 -0.23 18.39 -12.16
N ASN A 57 -1.00 17.54 -12.84
CA ASN A 57 -0.73 17.07 -14.19
C ASN A 57 -1.76 17.55 -15.23
N ASP A 58 -2.57 18.55 -14.87
CA ASP A 58 -3.60 19.14 -15.73
C ASP A 58 -4.58 18.10 -16.34
N ILE A 59 -4.89 17.03 -15.59
CA ILE A 59 -5.89 16.04 -15.98
C ILE A 59 -7.27 16.54 -15.55
N ASN A 60 -8.19 16.62 -16.50
CA ASN A 60 -9.55 17.10 -16.25
C ASN A 60 -10.31 16.16 -15.30
N ILE A 61 -10.69 16.66 -14.13
CA ILE A 61 -11.53 15.94 -13.16
C ILE A 61 -12.99 16.29 -13.45
N ILE A 62 -13.79 15.28 -13.74
CA ILE A 62 -15.21 15.41 -14.09
C ILE A 62 -16.09 14.72 -13.04
N GLU A 63 -17.39 15.00 -13.06
CA GLU A 63 -18.35 14.22 -12.30
C GLU A 63 -18.68 12.92 -13.03
N LEU A 64 -19.14 11.90 -12.28
CA LEU A 64 -19.54 10.63 -12.88
C LEU A 64 -20.67 10.79 -13.91
N SER A 65 -21.54 11.80 -13.72
CA SER A 65 -22.60 12.13 -14.68
C SER A 65 -22.07 12.61 -16.03
N ASP A 66 -20.92 13.27 -16.05
CA ASP A 66 -20.33 13.75 -17.29
C ASP A 66 -19.75 12.57 -18.08
N ALA A 67 -19.18 11.58 -17.39
CA ALA A 67 -18.66 10.35 -18.00
C ALA A 67 -19.75 9.53 -18.71
N TYR A 68 -21.01 9.61 -18.26
CA TYR A 68 -22.14 8.93 -18.89
C TYR A 68 -22.39 9.39 -20.33
N GLU A 69 -22.08 10.66 -20.61
CA GLU A 69 -22.44 11.34 -21.86
C GLU A 69 -21.37 11.21 -22.95
N ILE A 70 -20.20 10.63 -22.64
CA ILE A 70 -19.07 10.49 -23.57
C ILE A 70 -19.30 9.28 -24.49
N ASP A 71 -19.34 9.55 -25.80
CA ASP A 71 -19.41 8.51 -26.83
C ASP A 71 -18.08 7.75 -26.95
N ASP A 72 -18.16 6.44 -27.21
CA ASP A 72 -16.99 5.54 -27.42
C ASP A 72 -15.93 5.61 -26.29
N LEU A 73 -16.40 5.83 -25.05
CA LEU A 73 -15.57 5.93 -23.85
C LEU A 73 -15.10 4.56 -23.37
N VAL A 74 -13.80 4.42 -23.05
CA VAL A 74 -13.33 3.36 -22.14
C VAL A 74 -13.42 3.85 -20.70
N PHE A 75 -14.29 3.26 -19.90
CA PHE A 75 -14.41 3.59 -18.48
C PHE A 75 -13.71 2.53 -17.63
N LEU A 76 -12.77 2.97 -16.79
CA LEU A 76 -11.96 2.10 -15.95
C LEU A 76 -12.13 2.46 -14.47
N SER A 77 -12.80 1.60 -13.72
CA SER A 77 -12.97 1.69 -12.27
C SER A 77 -11.79 1.04 -11.56
N LEU A 78 -11.07 1.82 -10.75
CA LEU A 78 -9.90 1.42 -9.97
C LEU A 78 -10.09 1.82 -8.50
N GLU A 79 -10.63 0.92 -7.68
CA GLU A 79 -10.97 1.19 -6.27
C GLU A 79 -12.01 2.32 -6.09
N PHE A 80 -12.96 2.43 -7.01
CA PHE A 80 -13.97 3.49 -7.04
C PHE A 80 -15.05 3.34 -5.96
N ASP A 81 -15.54 4.44 -5.39
CA ASP A 81 -16.44 4.43 -4.22
C ASP A 81 -17.94 4.60 -4.53
N LYS A 82 -18.30 4.88 -5.79
CA LYS A 82 -19.71 5.05 -6.20
C LYS A 82 -20.20 3.82 -6.95
N ILE A 83 -21.47 3.47 -6.74
CA ILE A 83 -22.15 2.45 -7.54
C ILE A 83 -22.30 2.98 -8.97
N ILE A 84 -21.73 2.25 -9.91
CA ILE A 84 -21.79 2.55 -11.33
C ILE A 84 -23.10 1.97 -11.88
N LYS A 85 -23.81 2.75 -12.70
CA LYS A 85 -25.08 2.36 -13.33
C LYS A 85 -24.86 2.22 -14.83
N PRO A 86 -24.54 1.02 -15.36
CA PRO A 86 -24.18 0.84 -16.76
C PRO A 86 -25.19 1.42 -17.75
N TYR A 87 -26.48 1.30 -17.44
CA TYR A 87 -27.57 1.79 -18.29
C TYR A 87 -27.61 3.33 -18.47
N LEU A 88 -26.81 4.08 -17.71
CA LEU A 88 -26.67 5.53 -17.91
C LEU A 88 -25.58 5.89 -18.92
N PHE A 89 -24.62 5.00 -19.20
CA PHE A 89 -23.54 5.27 -20.15
C PHE A 89 -24.01 5.10 -21.58
N LYS A 90 -23.52 5.96 -22.48
CA LYS A 90 -23.60 5.74 -23.93
C LYS A 90 -22.66 4.65 -24.42
N SER A 91 -21.53 4.46 -23.73
CA SER A 91 -20.55 3.41 -24.03
C SER A 91 -20.84 2.10 -23.29
N GLU A 92 -20.50 0.98 -23.93
CA GLU A 92 -20.56 -0.36 -23.34
C GLU A 92 -19.20 -0.84 -22.76
N HIS A 93 -18.13 -0.06 -22.96
CA HIS A 93 -16.75 -0.39 -22.58
C HIS A 93 -16.46 0.01 -21.11
N LEU A 94 -17.14 -0.67 -20.19
CA LEU A 94 -17.10 -0.40 -18.75
C LEU A 94 -16.37 -1.52 -18.01
N TYR A 95 -15.24 -1.21 -17.38
CA TYR A 95 -14.34 -2.19 -16.77
C TYR A 95 -13.99 -1.83 -15.33
N ASN A 96 -13.75 -2.85 -14.50
CA ASN A 96 -13.36 -2.69 -13.11
C ASN A 96 -12.24 -3.66 -12.75
N ILE A 97 -11.26 -3.19 -11.98
CA ILE A 97 -10.35 -4.07 -11.24
C ILE A 97 -10.96 -4.34 -9.86
N HIS A 98 -11.10 -5.61 -9.51
CA HIS A 98 -11.53 -6.03 -8.18
C HIS A 98 -10.43 -6.81 -7.48
N PHE A 99 -10.24 -6.54 -6.20
CA PHE A 99 -9.19 -7.13 -5.37
C PHE A 99 -9.62 -8.47 -4.78
N SER A 100 -10.01 -9.41 -5.65
CA SER A 100 -10.12 -10.82 -5.32
C SER A 100 -9.98 -11.68 -6.57
N LYS A 101 -9.81 -12.99 -6.37
CA LYS A 101 -10.00 -14.00 -7.43
C LYS A 101 -11.49 -14.31 -7.56
N LEU A 102 -12.22 -13.50 -8.31
CA LEU A 102 -13.65 -13.71 -8.57
C LEU A 102 -13.89 -15.13 -9.15
N PRO A 103 -14.99 -15.80 -8.77
CA PRO A 103 -16.19 -15.24 -8.14
C PRO A 103 -16.14 -15.11 -6.60
N ALA A 104 -15.06 -15.51 -5.93
CA ALA A 104 -14.93 -15.40 -4.48
C ALA A 104 -14.72 -13.93 -4.03
N TYR A 105 -15.14 -13.60 -2.82
CA TYR A 105 -14.89 -12.33 -2.13
C TYR A 105 -15.34 -11.08 -2.90
N LYS A 106 -16.56 -11.10 -3.44
CA LYS A 106 -17.22 -9.87 -3.92
C LYS A 106 -17.41 -8.87 -2.77
N GLY A 107 -17.40 -7.58 -3.09
CA GLY A 107 -17.68 -6.51 -2.14
C GLY A 107 -16.47 -6.07 -1.35
N MET A 108 -16.61 -6.01 -0.02
CA MET A 108 -15.75 -5.22 0.84
C MET A 108 -14.68 -6.03 1.58
N TYR A 109 -13.61 -5.35 1.98
CA TYR A 109 -12.59 -5.83 2.93
C TYR A 109 -11.87 -7.11 2.47
N THR A 110 -11.57 -7.18 1.18
CA THR A 110 -10.87 -8.32 0.57
C THR A 110 -9.41 -8.45 1.01
N SER A 111 -8.86 -7.45 1.71
CA SER A 111 -7.57 -7.55 2.40
C SER A 111 -7.67 -8.16 3.80
N ALA A 112 -8.87 -8.36 4.34
CA ALA A 112 -9.08 -8.97 5.65
C ALA A 112 -9.72 -10.36 5.54
N TRP A 113 -10.80 -10.49 4.75
CA TRP A 113 -11.60 -11.72 4.70
C TRP A 113 -10.86 -12.98 4.24
N PRO A 114 -10.01 -12.95 3.20
CA PRO A 114 -9.20 -14.12 2.83
C PRO A 114 -8.27 -14.57 3.97
N ILE A 115 -7.70 -13.62 4.71
CA ILE A 115 -6.83 -13.92 5.87
C ILE A 115 -7.67 -14.51 7.01
N ILE A 116 -8.80 -13.90 7.37
CA ILE A 116 -9.71 -14.41 8.41
C ILE A 116 -10.13 -15.85 8.11
N ASN A 117 -10.47 -16.15 6.86
CA ASN A 117 -10.92 -17.46 6.43
C ASN A 117 -9.78 -18.48 6.27
N GLY A 118 -8.51 -18.07 6.42
CA GLY A 118 -7.34 -18.95 6.28
C GLY A 118 -7.12 -19.43 4.84
N GLU A 119 -7.41 -18.58 3.85
CA GLU A 119 -7.16 -18.90 2.44
C GLU A 119 -5.65 -19.02 2.16
N ALA A 120 -5.28 -19.96 1.29
CA ALA A 120 -3.89 -20.11 0.84
C ALA A 120 -3.54 -19.18 -0.33
N GLU A 121 -4.54 -18.74 -1.10
CA GLU A 121 -4.38 -17.86 -2.25
C GLU A 121 -5.54 -16.87 -2.37
N THR A 122 -5.28 -15.78 -3.08
CA THR A 122 -6.31 -14.84 -3.56
C THR A 122 -5.89 -14.35 -4.95
N GLY A 123 -6.38 -13.19 -5.39
CA GLY A 123 -5.98 -12.63 -6.66
C GLY A 123 -6.56 -11.25 -6.92
N VAL A 124 -6.31 -10.74 -8.12
CA VAL A 124 -6.99 -9.57 -8.68
C VAL A 124 -7.74 -10.00 -9.94
N THR A 125 -8.87 -9.33 -10.22
CA THR A 125 -9.71 -9.63 -11.37
C THR A 125 -10.09 -8.37 -12.12
N LEU A 126 -9.73 -8.31 -13.40
CA LEU A 126 -10.28 -7.34 -14.34
C LEU A 126 -11.59 -7.92 -14.91
N HIS A 127 -12.70 -7.21 -14.77
CA HIS A 127 -14.00 -7.67 -15.25
C HIS A 127 -14.86 -6.52 -15.80
N ARG A 128 -15.92 -6.89 -16.53
CA ARG A 128 -16.93 -5.93 -16.99
C ARG A 128 -17.76 -5.42 -15.82
N ILE A 129 -18.23 -4.18 -15.90
CA ILE A 129 -19.20 -3.64 -14.95
C ILE A 129 -20.61 -4.00 -15.43
N ASP A 130 -21.40 -4.63 -14.56
CA ASP A 130 -22.83 -4.85 -14.76
C ASP A 130 -23.65 -4.16 -13.64
N SER A 131 -24.95 -4.44 -13.52
CA SER A 131 -25.80 -3.79 -12.52
C SER A 131 -25.59 -4.30 -11.09
N GLY A 132 -24.82 -5.36 -10.89
CA GLY A 132 -24.55 -5.94 -9.58
C GLY A 132 -23.21 -5.46 -9.00
N ILE A 133 -22.81 -6.06 -7.87
CA ILE A 133 -21.55 -5.77 -7.19
C ILE A 133 -20.56 -6.87 -7.54
N ASP A 134 -19.55 -6.54 -8.34
CA ASP A 134 -18.47 -7.43 -8.78
C ASP A 134 -18.98 -8.70 -9.48
N THR A 135 -20.08 -8.60 -10.23
CA THR A 135 -20.79 -9.73 -10.87
C THR A 135 -20.58 -9.87 -12.37
N GLY A 136 -20.02 -8.85 -13.03
CA GLY A 136 -19.83 -8.86 -14.47
C GLY A 136 -18.77 -9.85 -14.94
N ASP A 137 -18.75 -10.07 -16.24
CA ASP A 137 -17.94 -11.13 -16.86
C ASP A 137 -16.45 -10.85 -16.72
N ILE A 138 -15.68 -11.90 -16.41
CA ILE A 138 -14.25 -11.83 -16.15
C ILE A 138 -13.50 -11.68 -17.46
N ILE A 139 -12.59 -10.71 -17.51
CA ILE A 139 -11.69 -10.45 -18.65
C ILE A 139 -10.35 -11.14 -18.42
N SER A 140 -9.74 -10.85 -17.27
CA SER A 140 -8.45 -11.42 -16.89
C SER A 140 -8.33 -11.50 -15.37
N GLN A 141 -7.51 -12.44 -14.90
CA GLN A 141 -7.26 -12.65 -13.47
C GLN A 141 -5.80 -13.00 -13.24
N LEU A 142 -5.29 -12.57 -12.10
CA LEU A 142 -3.99 -12.98 -11.60
C LEU A 142 -4.17 -13.50 -10.17
N ALA A 143 -3.83 -14.77 -9.96
CA ALA A 143 -3.84 -15.40 -8.63
C ALA A 143 -2.45 -15.34 -8.01
N PHE A 144 -2.39 -15.24 -6.68
CA PHE A 144 -1.14 -15.28 -5.93
C PHE A 144 -1.34 -15.80 -4.51
N GLU A 145 -0.26 -16.37 -3.96
CA GLU A 145 -0.26 -17.00 -2.64
C GLU A 145 -0.24 -15.98 -1.50
N LEU A 146 -0.90 -16.37 -0.41
CA LEU A 146 -0.86 -15.69 0.88
C LEU A 146 0.21 -16.36 1.75
N SER A 147 1.12 -15.56 2.30
CA SER A 147 2.12 -16.07 3.24
C SER A 147 1.49 -16.38 4.60
N GLU A 148 2.13 -17.23 5.40
CA GLU A 148 1.63 -17.56 6.76
C GLU A 148 1.57 -16.36 7.71
N ASP A 149 2.36 -15.32 7.43
CA ASP A 149 2.41 -14.07 8.18
C ASP A 149 1.79 -12.89 7.40
N GLU A 150 1.00 -13.19 6.36
CA GLU A 150 0.36 -12.17 5.54
C GLU A 150 -0.54 -11.29 6.40
N THR A 151 -0.36 -9.97 6.31
CA THR A 151 -1.20 -8.98 6.99
C THR A 151 -2.15 -8.32 5.99
N ALA A 152 -3.19 -7.67 6.48
CA ALA A 152 -4.05 -6.88 5.60
C ALA A 152 -3.29 -5.77 4.85
N ALA A 153 -2.27 -5.16 5.48
CA ALA A 153 -1.42 -4.18 4.82
C ALA A 153 -0.60 -4.77 3.67
N SER A 154 0.11 -5.89 3.91
CA SER A 154 0.95 -6.53 2.88
C SER A 154 0.11 -7.09 1.73
N LEU A 155 -1.06 -7.66 2.05
CA LEU A 155 -2.00 -8.12 1.03
C LEU A 155 -2.55 -6.97 0.19
N TYR A 156 -2.91 -5.85 0.83
CA TYR A 156 -3.34 -4.66 0.09
C TYR A 156 -2.26 -4.13 -0.86
N GLN A 157 -0.99 -4.16 -0.44
CA GLN A 157 0.13 -3.79 -1.33
C GLN A 157 0.25 -4.73 -2.53
N LYS A 158 0.11 -6.05 -2.33
CA LYS A 158 0.05 -7.03 -3.42
C LYS A 158 -1.10 -6.73 -4.38
N TYR A 159 -2.29 -6.43 -3.87
CA TYR A 159 -3.44 -6.07 -4.71
C TYR A 159 -3.17 -4.81 -5.55
N ILE A 160 -2.58 -3.77 -4.96
CA ILE A 160 -2.24 -2.55 -5.71
C ILE A 160 -1.24 -2.85 -6.81
N SER A 161 -0.16 -3.60 -6.52
CA SER A 161 0.85 -3.97 -7.50
C SER A 161 0.27 -4.83 -8.63
N PHE A 162 -0.26 -6.00 -8.28
CA PHE A 162 -0.77 -6.96 -9.24
C PHE A 162 -2.00 -6.46 -9.99
N GLY A 163 -2.85 -5.65 -9.35
CA GLY A 163 -3.98 -4.99 -9.99
C GLY A 163 -3.53 -3.98 -11.03
N THR A 164 -2.50 -3.18 -10.73
CA THR A 164 -1.89 -2.25 -11.68
C THR A 164 -1.33 -3.01 -12.88
N ASP A 165 -0.53 -4.05 -12.64
CA ASP A 165 0.07 -4.87 -13.70
C ASP A 165 -0.99 -5.55 -14.59
N LEU A 166 -2.05 -6.08 -13.96
CA LEU A 166 -3.15 -6.73 -14.68
C LEU A 166 -3.91 -5.73 -15.57
N VAL A 167 -4.16 -4.51 -15.08
CA VAL A 167 -4.79 -3.47 -15.89
C VAL A 167 -3.89 -3.08 -17.05
N ILE A 168 -2.62 -2.74 -16.77
CA ILE A 168 -1.65 -2.30 -17.78
C ILE A 168 -1.50 -3.35 -18.89
N SER A 169 -1.32 -4.62 -18.54
CA SER A 169 -1.17 -5.71 -19.51
C SER A 169 -2.40 -5.97 -20.39
N ASN A 170 -3.56 -5.41 -20.04
CA ASN A 170 -4.79 -5.55 -20.82
C ASN A 170 -5.19 -4.26 -21.56
N LEU A 171 -4.50 -3.12 -21.36
CA LEU A 171 -4.88 -1.82 -21.94
C LEU A 171 -5.03 -1.86 -23.47
N ASP A 172 -4.15 -2.55 -24.19
CA ASP A 172 -4.26 -2.71 -25.65
C ASP A 172 -5.59 -3.33 -26.05
N SER A 173 -6.00 -4.42 -25.40
CA SER A 173 -7.27 -5.10 -25.67
C SER A 173 -8.47 -4.22 -25.31
N LEU A 174 -8.38 -3.47 -24.21
CA LEU A 174 -9.43 -2.57 -23.73
C LEU A 174 -9.64 -1.41 -24.70
N PHE A 175 -8.56 -0.81 -25.21
CA PHE A 175 -8.64 0.29 -26.16
C PHE A 175 -9.01 -0.18 -27.56
N ASN A 176 -8.57 -1.37 -28.00
CA ASN A 176 -8.85 -1.89 -29.34
C ASN A 176 -10.22 -2.58 -29.48
N ASN A 177 -11.01 -2.67 -28.40
CA ASN A 177 -12.28 -3.40 -28.38
C ASN A 177 -12.11 -4.89 -28.74
N GLU A 178 -10.99 -5.48 -28.34
CA GLU A 178 -10.61 -6.89 -28.58
C GLU A 178 -10.77 -7.76 -27.32
N VAL A 179 -11.56 -7.27 -26.37
CA VAL A 179 -11.73 -7.89 -25.06
C VAL A 179 -12.52 -9.21 -25.16
N VAL A 180 -11.92 -10.29 -24.68
CA VAL A 180 -12.60 -11.57 -24.48
C VAL A 180 -12.99 -11.69 -23.00
N TYR A 181 -14.18 -12.23 -22.73
CA TYR A 181 -14.68 -12.38 -21.37
C TYR A 181 -15.45 -13.68 -21.14
N VAL A 182 -15.48 -14.12 -19.89
CA VAL A 182 -16.12 -15.35 -19.44
C VAL A 182 -17.08 -15.06 -18.28
N ARG A 183 -18.30 -15.59 -18.38
CA ARG A 183 -19.32 -15.45 -17.32
C ARG A 183 -18.83 -16.06 -16.01
N GLN A 184 -18.99 -15.31 -14.91
CA GLN A 184 -18.71 -15.82 -13.56
C GLN A 184 -19.56 -17.04 -13.22
N GLN A 185 -18.94 -18.02 -12.55
CA GLN A 185 -19.63 -19.22 -12.08
C GLN A 185 -20.31 -18.98 -10.73
N ALA A 186 -21.45 -19.65 -10.49
CA ALA A 186 -22.13 -19.60 -9.19
C ALA A 186 -21.36 -20.36 -8.10
N LYS A 187 -20.69 -21.46 -8.48
CA LYS A 187 -19.87 -22.25 -7.56
C LYS A 187 -18.63 -21.45 -7.16
N GLY A 188 -18.36 -21.38 -5.85
CA GLY A 188 -17.25 -20.62 -5.28
C GLY A 188 -17.52 -19.12 -5.14
N ALA A 189 -18.72 -18.65 -5.47
CA ALA A 189 -19.09 -17.25 -5.25
C ALA A 189 -19.30 -16.96 -3.76
N SER A 190 -18.73 -15.86 -3.29
CA SER A 190 -18.97 -15.33 -1.93
C SER A 190 -19.01 -13.80 -1.98
N TYR A 191 -19.65 -13.18 -0.99
CA TYR A 191 -19.84 -11.74 -0.90
C TYR A 191 -19.79 -11.27 0.55
N TYR A 192 -19.10 -10.14 0.78
CA TYR A 192 -19.04 -9.49 2.08
C TYR A 192 -19.44 -8.01 1.94
N SER A 193 -20.44 -7.59 2.72
CA SER A 193 -20.87 -6.19 2.74
C SER A 193 -20.00 -5.34 3.68
N LYS A 194 -20.16 -4.02 3.64
CA LYS A 194 -19.53 -3.11 4.62
C LYS A 194 -19.88 -3.44 6.08
N LYS A 195 -21.03 -4.07 6.33
CA LYS A 195 -21.46 -4.45 7.70
C LYS A 195 -20.77 -5.72 8.20
N SER A 196 -19.98 -6.39 7.37
CA SER A 196 -19.32 -7.64 7.73
C SER A 196 -18.19 -7.44 8.75
N ILE A 197 -17.56 -6.25 8.77
CA ILE A 197 -16.53 -5.86 9.73
C ILE A 197 -16.84 -4.45 10.25
N GLU A 198 -16.93 -4.29 11.57
CA GLU A 198 -17.07 -2.99 12.21
C GLU A 198 -15.70 -2.46 12.67
N TYR A 199 -14.96 -1.78 11.78
CA TYR A 199 -13.62 -1.27 12.08
C TYR A 199 -13.57 -0.25 13.24
N SER A 200 -14.68 0.42 13.56
CA SER A 200 -14.76 1.33 14.71
C SER A 200 -14.75 0.60 16.06
N ASN A 201 -15.00 -0.72 16.08
CA ASN A 201 -15.07 -1.52 17.29
C ASN A 201 -14.53 -2.93 17.04
N ILE A 202 -13.26 -3.02 16.58
CA ILE A 202 -12.60 -4.31 16.37
C ILE A 202 -12.39 -4.98 17.73
N SER A 203 -12.88 -6.21 17.85
CA SER A 203 -12.63 -7.09 18.98
C SER A 203 -12.07 -8.40 18.48
N ILE A 204 -10.98 -8.86 19.11
CA ILE A 204 -10.38 -10.16 18.81
C ILE A 204 -11.02 -11.19 19.74
N ASP A 205 -11.70 -12.18 19.16
CA ASP A 205 -12.20 -13.32 19.93
C ASP A 205 -11.04 -14.25 20.30
N LEU A 206 -10.62 -14.19 21.57
CA LEU A 206 -9.53 -15.01 22.11
C LEU A 206 -10.00 -16.42 22.50
N ASN A 207 -11.30 -16.72 22.41
CA ASN A 207 -11.84 -18.05 22.67
C ASN A 207 -11.92 -18.88 21.38
N LYS A 208 -10.80 -18.90 20.65
CA LYS A 208 -10.63 -19.50 19.32
C LYS A 208 -9.35 -20.34 19.26
N THR A 209 -9.17 -21.09 18.18
CA THR A 209 -7.90 -21.78 17.91
C THR A 209 -6.76 -20.77 17.69
N ALA A 210 -5.53 -21.20 17.92
CA ALA A 210 -4.34 -20.37 17.75
C ALA A 210 -4.24 -19.78 16.33
N VAL A 211 -4.59 -20.58 15.32
CA VAL A 211 -4.64 -20.15 13.91
C VAL A 211 -5.71 -19.08 13.68
N GLU A 212 -6.92 -19.27 14.20
CA GLU A 212 -7.99 -18.26 14.08
C GLU A 212 -7.61 -16.93 14.76
N ILE A 213 -6.96 -16.99 15.93
CA ILE A 213 -6.46 -15.79 16.63
C ILE A 213 -5.36 -15.12 15.79
N LYS A 214 -4.39 -15.88 15.28
CA LYS A 214 -3.32 -15.37 14.40
C LYS A 214 -3.93 -14.69 13.16
N ASN A 215 -4.87 -15.35 12.49
CA ASN A 215 -5.55 -14.82 11.32
C ASN A 215 -6.31 -13.53 11.62
N ALA A 216 -7.02 -13.46 12.75
CA ALA A 216 -7.70 -12.23 13.17
C ALA A 216 -6.72 -11.08 13.44
N ILE A 217 -5.61 -11.34 14.14
CA ILE A 217 -4.56 -10.35 14.37
C ILE A 217 -3.98 -9.85 13.04
N ASN A 218 -3.64 -10.76 12.13
CA ASN A 218 -3.06 -10.44 10.83
C ASN A 218 -4.02 -9.67 9.91
N ALA A 219 -5.29 -10.07 9.87
CA ALA A 219 -6.34 -9.43 9.08
C ALA A 219 -6.69 -8.00 9.56
N PHE A 220 -6.39 -7.68 10.81
CA PHE A 220 -6.59 -6.33 11.36
C PHE A 220 -5.29 -5.53 11.52
N THR A 221 -4.14 -6.13 11.21
CA THR A 221 -2.85 -5.46 11.16
C THR A 221 -2.75 -4.64 9.88
N PHE A 222 -3.06 -3.35 9.98
CA PHE A 222 -2.84 -2.37 8.92
C PHE A 222 -2.57 -1.00 9.52
N ARG A 223 -1.31 -0.73 9.88
CA ARG A 223 -0.89 0.46 10.65
C ARG A 223 -1.40 1.80 10.12
N ALA A 224 -1.50 1.98 8.80
CA ALA A 224 -2.01 3.21 8.21
C ALA A 224 -3.50 3.49 8.53
N TYR A 225 -4.24 2.47 8.96
CA TYR A 225 -5.60 2.56 9.47
C TYR A 225 -5.65 2.31 10.98
N GLN A 226 -5.29 1.08 11.40
CA GLN A 226 -5.25 0.68 12.81
C GLN A 226 -4.38 -0.57 13.04
N LEU A 227 -4.07 -0.82 14.31
CA LEU A 227 -3.60 -2.13 14.80
C LEU A 227 -4.64 -2.71 15.77
N PRO A 228 -4.84 -4.05 15.79
CA PRO A 228 -5.75 -4.67 16.74
C PRO A 228 -5.29 -4.40 18.17
N MET A 229 -6.24 -4.26 19.09
CA MET A 229 -5.96 -4.08 20.51
C MET A 229 -6.37 -5.32 21.29
N VAL A 230 -5.48 -5.77 22.17
CA VAL A 230 -5.75 -6.86 23.12
C VAL A 230 -5.34 -6.39 24.51
N PHE A 231 -6.25 -6.47 25.47
CA PHE A 231 -6.06 -5.97 26.84
C PHE A 231 -5.52 -4.52 26.93
N GLY A 232 -5.91 -3.65 25.99
CA GLY A 232 -5.49 -2.24 25.95
C GLY A 232 -4.13 -1.99 25.30
N TYR A 233 -3.47 -3.01 24.74
CA TYR A 233 -2.22 -2.87 24.00
C TYR A 233 -2.46 -3.09 22.51
N HIS A 234 -1.88 -2.23 21.67
CA HIS A 234 -1.79 -2.50 20.23
C HIS A 234 -0.86 -3.68 19.99
N VAL A 235 -1.31 -4.62 19.15
CA VAL A 235 -0.59 -5.83 18.77
C VAL A 235 -0.25 -5.74 17.28
N CYS A 236 0.98 -6.09 16.92
CA CYS A 236 1.47 -6.02 15.53
C CYS A 236 1.87 -7.37 14.94
N GLY A 237 1.67 -8.46 15.66
CA GLY A 237 1.95 -9.81 15.18
C GLY A 237 1.53 -10.89 16.18
N CYS A 238 1.43 -12.12 15.68
CA CYS A 238 1.08 -13.29 16.47
C CYS A 238 1.92 -14.50 16.02
N GLU A 239 2.50 -15.20 16.99
CA GLU A 239 3.22 -16.47 16.80
C GLU A 239 2.47 -17.58 17.55
N ILE A 240 2.31 -18.73 16.90
CA ILE A 240 1.75 -19.94 17.53
C ILE A 240 2.89 -20.70 18.18
N LEU A 241 2.72 -21.08 19.45
CA LEU A 241 3.72 -21.83 20.21
C LEU A 241 3.41 -23.32 20.19
N ASP A 242 4.43 -24.16 20.38
CA ASP A 242 4.24 -25.62 20.53
C ASP A 242 3.56 -26.00 21.85
N ALA A 243 3.52 -25.08 22.82
CA ALA A 243 2.90 -25.30 24.12
C ALA A 243 1.37 -25.25 24.02
N SER A 244 0.70 -26.10 24.81
CA SER A 244 -0.75 -26.12 24.96
C SER A 244 -1.11 -26.05 26.43
N SER A 245 -1.45 -24.86 26.92
CA SER A 245 -1.86 -24.66 28.31
C SER A 245 -3.26 -25.23 28.56
N THR A 246 -3.48 -25.80 29.75
CA THR A 246 -4.78 -26.35 30.15
C THR A 246 -5.73 -25.31 30.77
N THR A 247 -5.33 -24.04 30.77
CA THR A 247 -6.15 -22.95 31.31
C THR A 247 -7.25 -22.57 30.33
N LYS A 248 -8.17 -21.70 30.75
CA LYS A 248 -9.26 -21.26 29.87
C LYS A 248 -8.68 -20.42 28.72
N ALA A 249 -9.15 -20.64 27.49
CA ALA A 249 -8.80 -19.79 26.35
C ALA A 249 -9.04 -18.30 26.65
N GLY A 250 -8.09 -17.47 26.22
CA GLY A 250 -8.00 -16.04 26.54
C GLY A 250 -7.30 -15.72 27.87
N THR A 251 -6.83 -16.72 28.63
CA THR A 251 -6.06 -16.47 29.86
C THR A 251 -4.65 -15.99 29.51
N VAL A 252 -4.21 -14.89 30.14
CA VAL A 252 -2.83 -14.41 30.05
C VAL A 252 -1.91 -15.30 30.89
N LEU A 253 -0.94 -15.93 30.22
CA LEU A 253 0.07 -16.81 30.82
C LEU A 253 1.35 -16.05 31.14
N GLU A 254 1.74 -15.11 30.27
CA GLU A 254 2.88 -14.22 30.44
C GLU A 254 2.51 -12.82 29.92
N ASP A 255 2.96 -11.78 30.61
CA ASP A 255 2.84 -10.39 30.16
C ASP A 255 4.15 -9.63 30.40
N THR A 256 4.77 -9.18 29.32
CA THR A 256 5.99 -8.37 29.35
C THR A 256 5.75 -7.05 28.61
N ASN A 257 6.74 -6.15 28.65
CA ASN A 257 6.67 -4.92 27.86
C ASN A 257 6.67 -5.15 26.34
N LYS A 258 7.03 -6.34 25.87
CA LYS A 258 7.20 -6.64 24.43
C LYS A 258 6.13 -7.56 23.87
N HIS A 259 5.55 -8.42 24.70
CA HIS A 259 4.61 -9.42 24.25
C HIS A 259 3.71 -9.93 25.38
N MET A 260 2.63 -10.60 25.00
CA MET A 260 1.79 -11.39 25.89
C MET A 260 1.74 -12.82 25.36
N ILE A 261 1.75 -13.81 26.26
CA ILE A 261 1.44 -15.20 25.90
C ILE A 261 0.06 -15.52 26.45
N LEU A 262 -0.82 -16.01 25.60
CA LEU A 262 -2.21 -16.35 25.93
C LEU A 262 -2.48 -17.83 25.66
N SER A 263 -3.25 -18.46 26.53
CA SER A 263 -3.86 -19.76 26.23
C SER A 263 -4.96 -19.58 25.19
N SER A 264 -5.05 -20.48 24.22
CA SER A 264 -6.14 -20.56 23.24
C SER A 264 -6.92 -21.89 23.37
N VAL A 265 -7.78 -22.23 22.40
CA VAL A 265 -8.49 -23.52 22.37
C VAL A 265 -7.54 -24.72 22.21
N ASP A 266 -6.42 -24.55 21.51
CA ASP A 266 -5.48 -25.63 21.16
C ASP A 266 -4.02 -25.33 21.54
N PHE A 267 -3.39 -24.35 20.90
CA PHE A 267 -1.99 -23.97 21.14
C PHE A 267 -1.89 -22.57 21.75
N ASP A 268 -0.89 -22.34 22.58
CA ASP A 268 -0.66 -21.02 23.16
C ASP A 268 -0.21 -20.03 22.06
N VAL A 269 -0.64 -18.78 22.17
CA VAL A 269 -0.29 -17.73 21.20
C VAL A 269 0.55 -16.65 21.87
N LYS A 270 1.61 -16.22 21.20
CA LYS A 270 2.43 -15.08 21.57
C LYS A 270 2.04 -13.87 20.74
N LEU A 271 1.42 -12.89 21.37
CA LEU A 271 1.03 -11.61 20.77
C LEU A 271 2.14 -10.58 20.99
N TYR A 272 2.65 -10.00 19.90
CA TYR A 272 3.69 -8.98 19.94
C TYR A 272 3.08 -7.60 20.13
N LYS A 273 3.46 -6.90 21.22
CA LYS A 273 3.06 -5.51 21.46
C LYS A 273 3.77 -4.60 20.46
N ASP A 274 3.07 -3.56 19.99
CA ASP A 274 3.65 -2.62 19.04
C ASP A 274 4.75 -1.77 19.68
N THR A 275 6.00 -2.12 19.40
CA THR A 275 7.20 -1.37 19.81
C THR A 275 7.80 -0.52 18.69
N PHE A 276 7.07 -0.26 17.60
CA PHE A 276 7.61 0.43 16.43
C PHE A 276 8.15 1.83 16.75
N PHE A 277 7.49 2.56 17.66
CA PHE A 277 7.99 3.85 18.14
C PHE A 277 9.37 3.75 18.82
N LEU A 278 9.62 2.67 19.57
CA LEU A 278 10.92 2.44 20.22
C LEU A 278 12.01 2.18 19.18
N LEU A 279 11.71 1.37 18.15
CA LEU A 279 12.61 1.15 17.02
C LEU A 279 13.00 2.49 16.36
N MET A 280 12.01 3.31 16.00
CA MET A 280 12.24 4.61 15.35
C MET A 280 13.07 5.55 16.24
N LYS A 281 12.82 5.57 17.55
CA LYS A 281 13.60 6.36 18.51
C LYS A 281 15.05 5.87 18.61
N SER A 282 15.30 4.57 18.57
CA SER A 282 16.65 3.99 18.58
C SER A 282 17.40 4.30 17.29
N CYS A 283 16.72 4.27 16.14
CA CYS A 283 17.26 4.68 14.84
C CYS A 283 17.77 6.13 14.84
N ALA A 284 17.18 7.02 15.63
CA ALA A 284 17.61 8.42 15.72
C ALA A 284 18.84 8.63 16.64
N LYS A 285 19.12 7.70 17.57
CA LYS A 285 20.07 7.90 18.69
C LYS A 285 21.40 7.14 18.57
N ASN A 286 21.67 6.51 17.44
CA ASN A 286 22.81 5.59 17.26
C ASN A 286 22.79 4.36 18.20
N ASP A 287 21.62 3.95 18.67
CA ASP A 287 21.47 2.81 19.59
C ASP A 287 21.28 1.50 18.81
N LEU A 288 22.39 0.98 18.28
CA LEU A 288 22.40 -0.19 17.39
C LEU A 288 21.87 -1.46 18.07
N GLU A 289 22.15 -1.66 19.36
CA GLU A 289 21.70 -2.85 20.10
C GLU A 289 20.19 -2.85 20.27
N SER A 290 19.59 -1.72 20.64
CA SER A 290 18.12 -1.61 20.66
C SER A 290 17.50 -1.75 19.26
N VAL A 291 18.16 -1.23 18.20
CA VAL A 291 17.67 -1.44 16.82
C VAL A 291 17.62 -2.92 16.49
N LYS A 292 18.70 -3.68 16.74
CA LYS A 292 18.74 -5.14 16.54
C LYS A 292 17.64 -5.86 17.32
N GLU A 293 17.41 -5.43 18.55
CA GLU A 293 16.40 -6.02 19.44
C GLU A 293 14.98 -5.81 18.91
N TYR A 294 14.62 -4.58 18.53
CA TYR A 294 13.26 -4.25 18.11
C TYR A 294 12.97 -4.59 16.65
N LEU A 295 13.97 -4.56 15.76
CA LEU A 295 13.77 -4.74 14.31
C LEU A 295 13.22 -6.13 13.97
N ASN A 296 13.60 -7.17 14.71
CA ASN A 296 13.20 -8.56 14.46
C ASN A 296 11.68 -8.81 14.45
N LYS A 297 10.86 -7.82 14.81
CA LYS A 297 9.40 -7.90 14.88
C LYS A 297 8.67 -7.06 13.84
N PHE A 298 9.40 -6.33 12.99
CA PHE A 298 8.83 -5.47 11.97
C PHE A 298 9.39 -5.80 10.62
N ASN A 299 8.61 -5.49 9.58
CA ASN A 299 9.19 -5.27 8.27
C ASN A 299 10.21 -4.11 8.39
N VAL A 300 11.43 -4.32 7.90
CA VAL A 300 12.49 -3.30 7.94
C VAL A 300 12.10 -1.98 7.23
N ASN A 301 11.15 -2.04 6.31
CA ASN A 301 10.60 -0.92 5.57
C ASN A 301 9.21 -0.46 6.09
N GLU A 302 8.79 -0.91 7.28
CA GLU A 302 7.58 -0.40 7.96
C GLU A 302 7.66 1.12 8.12
N LYS A 303 6.54 1.83 7.97
CA LYS A 303 6.49 3.30 7.96
C LYS A 303 5.58 3.85 9.05
N ASN A 304 5.95 5.01 9.60
CA ASN A 304 5.06 5.79 10.45
C ASN A 304 4.02 6.60 9.63
N GLU A 305 3.21 7.39 10.32
CA GLU A 305 2.15 8.21 9.71
C GLU A 305 2.65 9.24 8.67
N LYS A 306 3.94 9.59 8.70
CA LYS A 306 4.58 10.50 7.74
C LYS A 306 5.27 9.76 6.58
N GLY A 307 5.21 8.43 6.58
CA GLY A 307 5.92 7.60 5.61
C GLY A 307 7.40 7.42 5.94
N TRP A 308 7.85 7.76 7.14
CA TRP A 308 9.26 7.55 7.50
C TRP A 308 9.46 6.10 7.92
N SER A 309 10.39 5.44 7.24
CA SER A 309 10.92 4.13 7.63
C SER A 309 12.12 4.27 8.57
N PRO A 310 12.56 3.17 9.21
CA PRO A 310 13.77 3.15 10.02
C PRO A 310 15.01 3.75 9.31
N ILE A 311 15.20 3.47 8.02
CA ILE A 311 16.36 3.96 7.27
C ILE A 311 16.25 5.46 6.95
N ILE A 312 15.05 5.97 6.70
CA ILE A 312 14.81 7.43 6.56
C ILE A 312 15.16 8.16 7.85
N VAL A 313 14.75 7.62 9.01
CA VAL A 313 15.11 8.20 10.32
C VAL A 313 16.61 8.19 10.52
N ALA A 314 17.27 7.05 10.27
CA ALA A 314 18.72 6.94 10.44
C ALA A 314 19.48 7.93 9.52
N ALA A 315 19.05 8.06 8.26
CA ALA A 315 19.63 9.00 7.30
C ALA A 315 19.48 10.46 7.73
N TYR A 316 18.28 10.85 8.17
CA TYR A 316 18.01 12.20 8.67
C TYR A 316 18.88 12.59 9.88
N HIS A 317 19.31 11.59 10.66
CA HIS A 317 20.13 11.77 11.86
C HIS A 317 21.62 11.45 11.67
N GLY A 318 22.07 11.11 10.45
CA GLY A 318 23.48 10.81 10.20
C GLY A 318 23.97 9.45 10.74
N GLN A 319 23.06 8.52 11.02
CA GLN A 319 23.37 7.29 11.75
C GLN A 319 23.86 6.17 10.82
N LEU A 320 25.08 6.34 10.27
CA LEU A 320 25.64 5.45 9.27
C LEU A 320 25.66 3.97 9.70
N ALA A 321 26.12 3.67 10.92
CA ALA A 321 26.18 2.29 11.42
C ALA A 321 24.80 1.62 11.51
N ILE A 322 23.77 2.40 11.86
CA ILE A 322 22.38 1.93 11.85
C ILE A 322 21.90 1.71 10.41
N MET A 323 22.20 2.63 9.48
CA MET A 323 21.85 2.45 8.08
C MET A 323 22.47 1.18 7.51
N GLU A 324 23.76 0.93 7.74
CA GLU A 324 24.45 -0.28 7.28
C GLU A 324 23.78 -1.56 7.81
N TYR A 325 23.38 -1.57 9.09
CA TYR A 325 22.63 -2.69 9.67
C TYR A 325 21.22 -2.86 9.09
N LEU A 326 20.50 -1.76 8.87
CA LEU A 326 19.17 -1.81 8.25
C LEU A 326 19.27 -2.33 6.81
N LEU A 327 20.27 -1.89 6.04
CA LEU A 327 20.52 -2.38 4.68
C LEU A 327 20.86 -3.87 4.65
N SER A 328 21.70 -4.35 5.58
CA SER A 328 21.99 -5.79 5.69
C SER A 328 20.77 -6.62 6.11
N SER A 329 19.76 -5.95 6.70
CA SER A 329 18.45 -6.53 7.04
C SER A 329 17.39 -6.34 5.93
N GLY A 330 17.77 -5.83 4.75
CA GLY A 330 16.89 -5.68 3.58
C GLY A 330 16.18 -4.32 3.46
N ALA A 331 16.62 -3.29 4.17
CA ALA A 331 16.10 -1.94 3.97
C ALA A 331 16.37 -1.45 2.55
N ASN A 332 15.45 -0.67 2.00
CA ASN A 332 15.65 -0.03 0.71
C ASN A 332 16.42 1.30 0.88
N ILE A 333 17.65 1.38 0.35
CA ILE A 333 18.47 2.61 0.33
C ILE A 333 17.78 3.77 -0.42
N ASN A 334 16.83 3.45 -1.29
CA ASN A 334 16.06 4.38 -2.10
C ASN A 334 14.60 4.49 -1.62
N ASP A 335 14.32 4.16 -0.35
CA ASP A 335 12.97 4.32 0.21
C ASP A 335 12.53 5.79 0.18
N ILE A 336 11.21 5.99 0.10
CA ILE A 336 10.57 7.30 0.00
C ILE A 336 9.50 7.47 1.07
N ASN A 337 9.33 8.70 1.57
CA ASN A 337 8.16 9.01 2.40
C ASN A 337 6.88 9.13 1.55
N TYR A 338 5.77 9.51 2.18
CA TYR A 338 4.48 9.69 1.50
C TYR A 338 4.41 10.90 0.54
N ASN A 339 5.43 11.76 0.52
CA ASN A 339 5.59 12.85 -0.45
C ASN A 339 6.60 12.52 -1.57
N GLY A 340 7.15 11.31 -1.59
CA GLY A 340 8.22 10.92 -2.52
C GLY A 340 9.62 11.37 -2.11
N THR A 341 9.79 11.99 -0.94
CA THR A 341 11.12 12.41 -0.44
C THR A 341 11.97 11.19 -0.13
N SER A 342 13.08 11.02 -0.85
CA SER A 342 13.96 9.85 -0.72
C SER A 342 14.86 9.91 0.52
N VAL A 343 15.39 8.74 0.91
CA VAL A 343 16.47 8.62 1.90
C VAL A 343 17.62 9.59 1.62
N PHE A 344 18.03 9.73 0.34
CA PHE A 344 19.12 10.62 -0.04
C PHE A 344 18.79 12.11 0.22
N MET A 345 17.55 12.54 -0.05
CA MET A 345 17.12 13.91 0.24
C MET A 345 17.17 14.23 1.75
N TYR A 346 16.86 13.24 2.60
CA TYR A 346 16.99 13.37 4.06
C TYR A 346 18.45 13.38 4.53
N ALA A 347 19.27 12.49 3.98
CA ALA A 347 20.70 12.45 4.27
C ALA A 347 21.40 13.78 3.92
N LYS A 348 20.99 14.41 2.80
CA LYS A 348 21.48 15.72 2.36
C LYS A 348 21.26 16.80 3.43
N ASP A 349 20.12 16.81 4.12
CA ASP A 349 19.88 17.83 5.16
C ASP A 349 20.80 17.66 6.38
N TYR A 350 21.09 16.42 6.81
CA TYR A 350 22.10 16.16 7.85
C TYR A 350 23.49 16.58 7.38
N ALA A 351 23.89 16.15 6.19
CA ALA A 351 25.25 16.34 5.70
C ALA A 351 25.60 17.81 5.48
N ILE A 352 24.69 18.60 4.89
CA ILE A 352 24.87 20.05 4.71
C ILE A 352 25.03 20.73 6.07
N LYS A 353 24.18 20.40 7.05
CA LYS A 353 24.21 21.00 8.38
C LYS A 353 25.53 20.74 9.12
N ASN A 354 26.13 19.57 8.91
CA ASN A 354 27.34 19.14 9.62
C ASN A 354 28.62 19.22 8.76
N LYS A 355 28.52 19.60 7.48
CA LYS A 355 29.60 19.55 6.49
C LYS A 355 30.25 18.16 6.38
N ASP A 356 29.43 17.12 6.45
CA ASP A 356 29.85 15.71 6.46
C ASP A 356 29.77 15.12 5.03
N ASP A 357 30.82 15.32 4.25
CA ASP A 357 30.89 14.82 2.86
C ASP A 357 31.14 13.31 2.83
N PHE A 358 31.85 12.78 3.82
CA PHE A 358 32.07 11.36 4.01
C PHE A 358 30.74 10.60 4.11
N PHE A 359 29.79 11.08 4.91
CA PHE A 359 28.48 10.46 5.05
C PHE A 359 27.72 10.38 3.71
N LEU A 360 27.69 11.45 2.92
CA LEU A 360 27.02 11.44 1.61
C LEU A 360 27.70 10.51 0.62
N LYS A 361 29.04 10.58 0.53
CA LYS A 361 29.84 9.66 -0.31
C LYS A 361 29.54 8.22 0.06
N LYS A 362 29.46 7.93 1.36
CA LYS A 362 29.17 6.58 1.82
C LYS A 362 27.77 6.10 1.44
N ILE A 363 26.77 6.97 1.55
CA ILE A 363 25.39 6.63 1.14
C ILE A 363 25.30 6.39 -0.38
N ILE A 364 26.06 7.14 -1.18
CA ILE A 364 26.16 6.91 -2.64
C ILE A 364 26.83 5.55 -2.91
N GLU A 365 27.92 5.22 -2.21
CA GLU A 365 28.56 3.90 -2.31
C GLU A 365 27.61 2.75 -1.93
N LEU A 366 26.68 2.99 -1.01
CA LEU A 366 25.64 2.04 -0.60
C LEU A 366 24.48 1.94 -1.60
N GLY A 367 24.52 2.66 -2.72
CA GLY A 367 23.57 2.54 -3.83
C GLY A 367 22.42 3.56 -3.83
N ALA A 368 22.55 4.65 -3.07
CA ALA A 368 21.56 5.72 -3.11
C ALA A 368 21.51 6.39 -4.49
N ASN A 369 20.31 6.51 -5.04
CA ASN A 369 20.05 7.18 -6.30
C ASN A 369 19.82 8.67 -6.07
N VAL A 370 20.78 9.48 -6.50
CA VAL A 370 20.76 10.94 -6.33
C VAL A 370 19.86 11.67 -7.32
N SER A 371 19.43 11.01 -8.40
CA SER A 371 18.56 11.61 -9.42
C SER A 371 17.06 11.39 -9.17
N MET A 372 16.68 10.67 -8.10
CA MET A 372 15.27 10.47 -7.77
C MET A 372 14.57 11.81 -7.54
N THR A 373 13.38 11.94 -8.09
CA THR A 373 12.45 13.04 -7.85
C THR A 373 11.41 12.66 -6.81
N ASP A 374 10.94 13.65 -6.06
CA ASP A 374 9.75 13.50 -5.22
C ASP A 374 8.47 13.68 -6.05
N PHE A 375 7.29 13.60 -5.43
CA PHE A 375 6.01 13.74 -6.16
C PHE A 375 5.70 15.16 -6.64
N ARG A 376 6.67 16.10 -6.55
CA ARG A 376 6.62 17.44 -7.15
C ARG A 376 7.64 17.57 -8.29
N ASP A 377 8.18 16.46 -8.77
CA ASP A 377 9.22 16.38 -9.80
C ASP A 377 10.52 17.09 -9.43
N LYS A 378 10.79 17.26 -8.12
CA LYS A 378 12.03 17.87 -7.63
C LYS A 378 13.01 16.82 -7.14
N ASN A 379 14.24 16.87 -7.65
CA ASN A 379 15.35 16.05 -7.17
C ASN A 379 16.11 16.77 -6.02
N VAL A 380 17.15 16.12 -5.51
CA VAL A 380 17.95 16.65 -4.40
C VAL A 380 18.66 17.97 -4.71
N PHE A 381 19.11 18.17 -5.96
CA PHE A 381 19.83 19.37 -6.40
C PHE A 381 18.91 20.58 -6.46
N ASP A 382 17.67 20.38 -6.92
CA ASP A 382 16.64 21.44 -6.95
C ASP A 382 16.46 22.04 -5.54
N TYR A 383 16.38 21.19 -4.51
CA TYR A 383 16.27 21.65 -3.12
C TYR A 383 17.51 22.36 -2.57
N VAL A 384 18.70 22.02 -3.05
CA VAL A 384 19.94 22.69 -2.64
C VAL A 384 20.01 24.09 -3.25
N ILE A 385 19.63 24.21 -4.52
CA ILE A 385 19.59 25.49 -5.24
C ILE A 385 18.52 26.41 -4.63
N GLU A 386 17.35 25.89 -4.28
CA GLU A 386 16.24 26.67 -3.69
C GLU A 386 16.57 27.34 -2.35
N LYS A 387 17.53 26.79 -1.58
CA LYS A 387 17.98 27.41 -0.32
C LYS A 387 18.79 28.69 -0.56
N ASN A 388 19.25 28.94 -1.79
CA ASN A 388 19.98 30.14 -2.21
C ASN A 388 21.20 30.47 -1.31
N ASN A 389 21.93 29.45 -0.89
CA ASN A 389 23.18 29.57 -0.11
C ASN A 389 24.36 29.10 -0.97
N GLU A 390 25.15 30.04 -1.51
CA GLU A 390 26.24 29.72 -2.45
C GLU A 390 27.29 28.78 -1.88
N ASP A 391 27.60 28.88 -0.58
CA ASP A 391 28.62 28.04 0.05
C ASP A 391 28.12 26.59 0.21
N GLU A 392 26.84 26.42 0.56
CA GLU A 392 26.21 25.09 0.61
C GLU A 392 26.11 24.47 -0.79
N ILE A 393 25.75 25.26 -1.80
CA ILE A 393 25.68 24.82 -3.19
C ILE A 393 27.06 24.36 -3.68
N LYS A 394 28.10 25.19 -3.48
CA LYS A 394 29.48 24.85 -3.88
C LYS A 394 29.99 23.61 -3.16
N TRP A 395 29.75 23.52 -1.85
CA TRP A 395 30.15 22.37 -1.05
C TRP A 395 29.44 21.09 -1.51
N PHE A 396 28.11 21.11 -1.64
CA PHE A 396 27.33 19.94 -2.05
C PHE A 396 27.71 19.47 -3.46
N ASN A 397 27.90 20.40 -4.40
CA ASN A 397 28.32 20.06 -5.76
C ASN A 397 29.74 19.49 -5.83
N SER A 398 30.62 19.75 -4.85
CA SER A 398 31.98 19.18 -4.82
C SER A 398 32.05 17.71 -4.41
N ILE A 399 30.92 17.12 -4.00
CA ILE A 399 30.82 15.72 -3.56
C ILE A 399 30.65 14.77 -4.76
N PHE A 400 30.18 15.30 -5.89
CA PHE A 400 29.93 14.63 -7.15
C PHE A 400 30.98 15.05 -8.18
#